data_AF-A0A942BEC7-F1
#
_entry.id   AF-A0A942BEC7-F1
#
_cell.length_a   1.000
_cell.length_b   1.000
_cell.length_c   1.000
_cell.angle_alpha   90.00
_cell.angle_beta   90.00
_cell.angle_gamma   90.00
#
_symmetry.space_group_name_H-M   'P 1'
#
loop_
_entity.id
_entity.type
_entity.pdbx_description
1 polymer ?
#
loop_
_entity_poly.entity_id
_entity_poly.type
_entity_poly.pdbx_seq_one_letter_code
_entity_poly.pdbx_strand_id
1 'polypeptide(L)'
;MSPVLLALIVLNSPLQDSPPAKVKAKPAAASNAPVSVADSSHVFRMVTDALHHVLKLPEPNLPKLTGSNLTAEQAASEFRAIFEYARPKFEFKPLPLEFEERKWTLKSAKAREDARLLVSYGCLAKVGPIVCSKNGLLTAKQFGDAVGMFLGRIAEITHVPSQEFSPYLHGE
;
A
#
# COMPACT_ATOMS: atom_id res chain seq x y z
N MET A 1 -7.15 -16.43 -53.02
CA MET A 1 -8.02 -15.32 -52.57
C MET A 1 -8.78 -15.77 -51.35
N SER A 2 -8.63 -15.02 -50.25
CA SER A 2 -9.41 -15.01 -49.00
C SER A 2 -9.51 -16.25 -48.08
N PRO A 3 -9.60 -16.03 -46.75
CA PRO A 3 -9.35 -17.01 -45.70
C PRO A 3 -10.62 -17.33 -44.90
N VAL A 4 -11.14 -18.56 -44.95
CA VAL A 4 -12.18 -19.01 -44.00
C VAL A 4 -12.06 -20.52 -43.85
N LEU A 5 -11.35 -20.99 -42.82
CA LEU A 5 -11.62 -22.23 -42.07
C LEU A 5 -10.48 -22.45 -41.06
N LEU A 6 -10.47 -21.64 -40.00
CA LEU A 6 -9.71 -21.93 -38.78
C LEU A 6 -10.62 -21.72 -37.58
N ALA A 7 -11.73 -22.43 -37.59
CA ALA A 7 -12.62 -22.61 -36.45
C ALA A 7 -12.92 -24.10 -36.36
N LEU A 8 -12.94 -24.63 -35.13
CA LEU A 8 -12.97 -26.06 -34.77
C LEU A 8 -11.59 -26.74 -34.79
N ILE A 9 -10.82 -26.53 -33.73
CA ILE A 9 -10.19 -27.54 -32.86
C ILE A 9 -9.53 -26.74 -31.74
N VAL A 10 -10.26 -26.47 -30.65
CA VAL A 10 -9.84 -26.50 -29.23
C VAL A 10 -11.14 -26.36 -28.41
N LEU A 11 -12.02 -27.36 -28.53
CA LEU A 11 -13.12 -27.60 -27.60
C LEU A 11 -12.84 -28.97 -26.96
N ASN A 12 -11.73 -29.08 -26.21
CA ASN A 12 -11.52 -30.18 -25.27
C ASN A 12 -10.26 -29.98 -24.40
N SER A 13 -10.27 -28.94 -23.55
CA SER A 13 -9.38 -28.93 -22.39
C SER A 13 -10.24 -29.20 -21.16
N PRO A 14 -10.16 -30.39 -20.54
CA PRO A 14 -10.76 -30.60 -19.24
C PRO A 14 -10.13 -29.62 -18.24
N LEU A 15 -10.98 -28.92 -17.48
CA LEU A 15 -10.62 -28.17 -16.29
C LEU A 15 -9.73 -29.07 -15.42
N GLN A 16 -8.43 -28.80 -15.43
CA GLN A 16 -7.52 -29.33 -14.41
C GLN A 16 -7.85 -28.59 -13.12
N ASP A 17 -8.83 -29.12 -12.37
CA ASP A 17 -8.98 -28.91 -10.94
C ASP A 17 -7.75 -29.49 -10.24
N SER A 18 -6.63 -28.78 -10.35
CA SER A 18 -5.51 -28.99 -9.46
C SER A 18 -5.90 -28.33 -8.13
N PRO A 19 -6.01 -29.08 -7.03
CA PRO A 19 -6.26 -28.46 -5.73
C PRO A 19 -5.17 -27.40 -5.49
N PRO A 20 -5.51 -26.24 -4.89
CA PRO A 20 -4.50 -25.22 -4.63
C PRO A 20 -3.37 -25.89 -3.87
N ALA A 21 -2.18 -25.88 -4.45
CA ALA A 21 -1.00 -26.42 -3.80
C ALA A 21 -0.99 -25.81 -2.40
N LYS A 22 -1.09 -26.67 -1.38
CA LYS A 22 -0.96 -26.24 0.02
C LYS A 22 0.46 -25.71 0.18
N VAL A 23 0.67 -24.45 -0.17
CA VAL A 23 1.83 -23.69 0.26
C VAL A 23 1.67 -23.67 1.77
N LYS A 24 2.39 -24.57 2.44
CA LYS A 24 2.62 -24.45 3.87
C LYS A 24 3.38 -23.14 4.02
N ALA A 25 2.64 -22.04 4.18
CA ALA A 25 3.21 -20.79 4.64
C ALA A 25 3.82 -21.11 5.99
N LYS A 26 5.14 -21.33 6.01
CA LYS A 26 5.89 -21.36 7.25
C LYS A 26 5.54 -20.03 7.92
N PRO A 27 4.96 -20.02 9.14
CA PRO A 27 4.77 -18.77 9.84
C PRO A 27 6.14 -18.12 9.87
N ALA A 28 6.29 -16.98 9.20
CA ALA A 28 7.52 -16.22 9.26
C ALA A 28 7.65 -15.87 10.74
N ALA A 29 8.52 -16.59 11.45
CA ALA A 29 8.88 -16.24 12.81
C ALA A 29 9.20 -14.75 12.78
N ALA A 30 8.54 -13.96 13.63
CA ALA A 30 8.66 -12.52 13.65
C ALA A 30 10.14 -12.15 13.85
N SER A 31 10.84 -11.96 12.74
CA SER A 31 12.24 -11.64 12.74
C SER A 31 12.34 -10.20 13.18
N ASN A 32 13.05 -9.96 14.28
CA ASN A 32 13.39 -8.61 14.74
C ASN A 32 14.46 -7.95 13.84
N ALA A 33 14.88 -8.63 12.76
CA ALA A 33 15.79 -8.06 11.78
C ALA A 33 15.14 -6.87 11.05
N PRO A 34 15.93 -5.83 10.71
CA PRO A 34 15.50 -4.79 9.80
C PRO A 34 15.02 -5.38 8.47
N VAL A 35 13.94 -4.82 7.91
CA VAL A 35 13.47 -5.16 6.57
C VAL A 35 14.43 -4.61 5.53
N SER A 36 14.75 -5.42 4.53
CA SER A 36 15.65 -5.01 3.46
C SER A 36 14.97 -4.00 2.54
N VAL A 37 15.78 -3.15 1.89
CA VAL A 37 15.27 -2.23 0.86
C VAL A 37 14.62 -3.01 -0.29
N ALA A 38 15.22 -4.11 -0.72
CA ALA A 38 14.70 -4.93 -1.82
C ALA A 38 13.29 -5.46 -1.55
N ASP A 39 13.07 -6.02 -0.35
CA ASP A 39 11.75 -6.54 0.04
C ASP A 39 10.74 -5.40 0.12
N SER A 40 11.11 -4.27 0.73
CA SER A 40 10.22 -3.11 0.84
C SER A 40 9.88 -2.49 -0.52
N SER A 41 10.84 -2.41 -1.44
CA SER A 41 10.61 -1.91 -2.81
C SER A 41 9.65 -2.79 -3.57
N HIS A 42 9.74 -4.12 -3.40
CA HIS A 42 8.79 -5.04 -4.01
C HIS A 42 7.37 -4.80 -3.49
N VAL A 43 7.21 -4.67 -2.17
CA VAL A 43 5.91 -4.40 -1.54
C VAL A 43 5.34 -3.05 -1.98
N PHE A 44 6.16 -1.99 -2.00
CA PHE A 44 5.71 -0.68 -2.48
C PHE A 44 5.25 -0.76 -3.94
N ARG A 45 5.99 -1.46 -4.81
CA ARG A 45 5.57 -1.66 -6.20
C ARG A 45 4.24 -2.40 -6.29
N MET A 46 4.05 -3.49 -5.54
CA MET A 46 2.78 -4.22 -5.52
C MET A 46 1.61 -3.33 -5.09
N VAL A 47 1.81 -2.49 -4.07
CA VAL A 47 0.81 -1.53 -3.62
C VAL A 47 0.49 -0.53 -4.73
N THR A 48 1.50 0.03 -5.37
CA THR A 48 1.33 1.00 -6.43
C THR A 48 0.65 0.41 -7.67
N ASP A 49 1.04 -0.80 -8.08
CA ASP A 49 0.44 -1.53 -9.20
C ASP A 49 -1.05 -1.82 -8.90
N ALA A 50 -1.38 -2.19 -7.66
CA ALA A 50 -2.76 -2.39 -7.24
C ALA A 50 -3.57 -1.08 -7.34
N LEU A 51 -3.03 0.03 -6.85
CA LEU A 51 -3.68 1.35 -6.95
C LEU A 51 -3.83 1.80 -8.41
N HIS A 52 -2.82 1.58 -9.25
CA HIS A 52 -2.86 1.85 -10.68
C HIS A 52 -4.07 1.16 -11.33
N HIS A 53 -4.20 -0.16 -11.12
CA HIS A 53 -5.27 -0.95 -11.72
C HIS A 53 -6.66 -0.62 -11.15
N VAL A 54 -6.80 -0.50 -9.83
CA VAL A 54 -8.09 -0.29 -9.17
C VAL A 54 -8.60 1.13 -9.42
N LEU A 55 -7.74 2.14 -9.27
CA LEU A 55 -8.14 3.53 -9.37
C LEU A 55 -8.02 4.09 -10.79
N LYS A 56 -7.52 3.29 -11.75
CA LYS A 56 -7.31 3.67 -13.17
C LYS A 56 -6.44 4.93 -13.28
N LEU A 57 -5.32 4.93 -12.55
CA LEU A 57 -4.34 6.01 -12.54
C LEU A 57 -3.35 5.84 -13.71
N PRO A 58 -2.60 6.88 -14.11
CA PRO A 58 -1.52 6.74 -15.10
C PRO A 58 -0.41 5.82 -14.58
N GLU A 59 0.52 5.40 -15.45
CA GLU A 59 1.67 4.60 -15.04
C GLU A 59 2.44 5.27 -13.89
N PRO A 60 2.76 4.54 -12.80
CA PRO A 60 3.45 5.12 -11.66
C PRO A 60 4.91 5.46 -11.98
N ASN A 61 5.33 6.65 -11.56
CA ASN A 61 6.73 7.06 -11.57
C ASN A 61 7.17 7.39 -10.15
N LEU A 62 7.57 6.35 -9.41
CA LEU A 62 8.01 6.48 -8.02
C LEU A 62 9.54 6.48 -7.92
N PRO A 63 10.10 7.22 -6.95
CA PRO A 63 11.53 7.19 -6.68
C PRO A 63 12.01 5.77 -6.32
N LYS A 64 13.27 5.48 -6.61
CA LYS A 64 13.89 4.21 -6.22
C LYS A 64 14.52 4.35 -4.85
N LEU A 65 14.14 3.45 -3.94
CA LEU A 65 14.82 3.30 -2.66
C LEU A 65 16.29 2.90 -2.85
N THR A 66 17.13 3.35 -1.91
CA THR A 66 18.58 3.10 -1.92
C THR A 66 19.05 2.57 -0.57
N GLY A 67 20.19 1.88 -0.55
CA GLY A 67 20.78 1.30 0.67
C GLY A 67 20.39 -0.17 0.89
N SER A 68 20.76 -0.70 2.06
CA SER A 68 20.57 -2.12 2.41
C SER A 68 19.28 -2.38 3.19
N ASN A 69 19.01 -1.57 4.21
CA ASN A 69 17.85 -1.71 5.10
C ASN A 69 16.94 -0.49 5.02
N LEU A 70 15.64 -0.72 5.07
CA LEU A 70 14.64 0.35 5.03
C LEU A 70 14.70 1.20 6.30
N THR A 71 14.90 2.49 6.10
CA THR A 71 14.77 3.49 7.17
C THR A 71 13.34 4.02 7.28
N ALA A 72 13.00 4.53 8.45
CA ALA A 72 11.71 5.16 8.71
C ALA A 72 11.49 6.42 7.86
N GLU A 73 12.54 7.20 7.59
CA GLU A 73 12.48 8.39 6.74
C GLU A 73 12.22 8.05 5.27
N GLN A 74 12.88 7.00 4.76
CA GLN A 74 12.62 6.48 3.41
C GLN A 74 11.19 5.95 3.29
N ALA A 75 10.73 5.17 4.27
CA ALA A 75 9.37 4.67 4.28
C ALA A 75 8.33 5.80 4.27
N ALA A 76 8.51 6.83 5.10
CA ALA A 76 7.64 8.00 5.12
C ALA A 76 7.59 8.71 3.74
N SER A 77 8.75 8.85 3.09
CA SER A 77 8.87 9.47 1.77
C SER A 77 8.19 8.64 0.67
N GLU A 78 8.32 7.31 0.70
CA GLU A 78 7.65 6.42 -0.26
C GLU A 78 6.14 6.42 -0.07
N PHE A 79 5.66 6.29 1.17
CA PHE A 79 4.23 6.41 1.45
C PHE A 79 3.67 7.76 0.99
N ARG A 80 4.44 8.83 1.13
CA ARG A 80 4.07 10.16 0.65
C ARG A 80 3.95 10.19 -0.87
N ALA A 81 4.90 9.61 -1.59
CA ALA A 81 4.88 9.56 -3.05
C ALA A 81 3.66 8.76 -3.56
N ILE A 82 3.38 7.60 -2.94
CA ILE A 82 2.20 6.78 -3.26
C ILE A 82 0.90 7.54 -2.94
N PHE A 83 0.85 8.24 -1.80
CA PHE A 83 -0.30 9.04 -1.41
C PHE A 83 -0.60 10.14 -2.44
N GLU A 84 0.42 10.90 -2.86
CA GLU A 84 0.24 11.95 -3.88
C GLU A 84 -0.12 11.36 -5.24
N TYR A 85 0.40 10.19 -5.59
CA TYR A 85 0.01 9.46 -6.79
C TYR A 85 -1.48 9.07 -6.77
N ALA A 86 -2.01 8.62 -5.64
CA ALA A 86 -3.42 8.26 -5.49
C ALA A 86 -4.36 9.46 -5.30
N ARG A 87 -3.83 10.61 -4.87
CA ARG A 87 -4.58 11.82 -4.51
C ARG A 87 -5.61 12.32 -5.54
N PRO A 88 -5.38 12.24 -6.86
CA PRO A 88 -6.39 12.66 -7.85
C PRO A 88 -7.70 11.88 -7.80
N LYS A 89 -7.74 10.76 -7.08
CA LYS A 89 -8.91 9.87 -6.94
C LYS A 89 -9.50 9.90 -5.53
N PHE A 90 -9.09 10.85 -4.70
CA PHE A 90 -9.68 11.01 -3.37
C PHE A 90 -11.05 11.65 -3.51
N GLU A 91 -12.06 10.94 -3.03
CA GLU A 91 -13.46 11.37 -3.01
C GLU A 91 -13.79 12.01 -1.66
N PHE A 92 -13.14 11.53 -0.60
CA PHE A 92 -13.34 12.02 0.75
C PHE A 92 -12.06 12.61 1.33
N LYS A 93 -12.22 13.73 2.03
CA LYS A 93 -11.17 14.30 2.87
C LYS A 93 -11.47 13.95 4.33
N PRO A 94 -10.67 13.08 4.98
CA PRO A 94 -10.89 12.75 6.38
C PRO A 94 -10.69 13.99 7.26
N LEU A 95 -11.35 14.01 8.41
CA LEU A 95 -11.12 15.03 9.43
C LEU A 95 -9.66 14.97 9.88
N PRO A 96 -8.91 16.09 9.85
CA PRO A 96 -7.52 16.10 10.28
C PRO A 96 -7.39 15.60 11.71
N LEU A 97 -6.50 14.63 11.92
CA LEU A 97 -6.19 14.16 13.25
C LEU A 97 -5.22 15.12 13.95
N GLU A 98 -5.52 15.50 15.19
CA GLU A 98 -4.56 16.24 16.04
C GLU A 98 -3.51 15.28 16.63
N PHE A 99 -2.24 15.70 16.63
CA PHE A 99 -1.13 14.94 17.19
C PHE A 99 0.03 15.85 17.62
N GLU A 100 0.84 15.33 18.55
CA GLU A 100 2.04 16.00 19.05
C GLU A 100 3.30 15.41 18.42
N GLU A 101 4.06 16.23 17.70
CA GLU A 101 5.30 15.80 17.04
C GLU A 101 6.51 15.71 17.99
N ARG A 102 6.37 16.10 19.25
CA ARG A 102 7.47 16.12 20.23
C ARG A 102 8.09 14.74 20.45
N LYS A 103 7.32 13.68 20.22
CA LYS A 103 7.75 12.28 20.39
C LYS A 103 8.36 11.68 19.12
N TRP A 104 8.42 12.42 18.03
CA TRP A 104 8.89 11.90 16.75
C TRP A 104 10.41 11.88 16.68
N THR A 105 10.96 10.75 16.24
CA THR A 105 12.41 10.50 16.13
C THR A 105 12.96 10.80 14.73
N LEU A 106 12.10 11.17 13.77
CA LEU A 106 12.47 11.61 12.43
C LEU A 106 13.34 12.88 12.51
N LYS A 107 14.50 12.84 11.85
CA LYS A 107 15.52 13.91 11.90
C LYS A 107 15.36 14.86 10.72
N SER A 108 15.13 14.32 9.53
CA SER A 108 14.95 15.13 8.33
C SER A 108 13.66 15.96 8.39
N ALA A 109 13.77 17.27 8.14
CA ALA A 109 12.61 18.17 8.07
C ALA A 109 11.59 17.71 7.03
N LYS A 110 12.07 17.23 5.87
CA LYS A 110 11.22 16.66 4.81
C LYS A 110 10.49 15.41 5.29
N ALA A 111 11.18 14.48 5.94
CA ALA A 111 10.54 13.24 6.43
C ALA A 111 9.48 13.55 7.50
N ARG A 112 9.72 14.56 8.35
CA ARG A 112 8.73 15.04 9.32
C ARG A 112 7.51 15.65 8.64
N GLU A 113 7.70 16.46 7.60
CA GLU A 113 6.60 17.03 6.82
C GLU A 113 5.78 15.94 6.12
N ASP A 114 6.45 14.99 5.48
CA ASP A 114 5.80 13.85 4.83
C ASP A 114 4.98 13.04 5.83
N ALA A 115 5.54 12.74 7.00
CA ALA A 115 4.83 12.05 8.07
C ALA A 115 3.68 12.88 8.65
N ARG A 116 3.83 14.20 8.83
CA ARG A 116 2.77 15.10 9.30
C ARG A 116 1.52 14.99 8.44
N LEU A 117 1.71 15.02 7.13
CA LEU A 117 0.60 14.95 6.20
C LEU A 117 -0.04 13.55 6.20
N LEU A 118 0.75 12.49 6.23
CA LEU A 118 0.21 11.13 6.28
C LEU A 118 -0.51 10.83 7.60
N VAL A 119 -0.02 11.32 8.74
CA VAL A 119 -0.67 11.16 10.05
C VAL A 119 -1.95 11.99 10.12
N SER A 120 -1.99 13.20 9.56
CA SER A 120 -3.21 14.03 9.57
C SER A 120 -4.35 13.39 8.77
N TYR A 121 -4.04 12.65 7.70
CA TYR A 121 -5.00 11.84 6.95
C TYR A 121 -5.31 10.48 7.58
N GLY A 122 -4.61 10.10 8.65
CA GLY A 122 -4.76 8.79 9.28
C GLY A 122 -4.17 7.63 8.46
N CYS A 123 -3.28 7.92 7.51
CA CYS A 123 -2.55 6.91 6.72
C CYS A 123 -1.35 6.33 7.48
N LEU A 124 -0.87 7.04 8.51
CA LEU A 124 0.15 6.58 9.45
C LEU A 124 -0.30 6.80 10.90
N ALA A 125 0.18 5.96 11.80
CA ALA A 125 -0.11 6.08 13.22
C ALA A 125 0.60 7.30 13.84
N LYS A 126 -0.10 8.04 14.70
CA LYS A 126 0.42 9.21 15.44
C LYS A 126 1.66 8.88 16.27
N VAL A 127 1.68 7.66 16.83
CA VAL A 127 2.79 7.06 17.56
C VAL A 127 2.98 5.67 16.98
N GLY A 128 3.81 5.57 15.95
CA GLY A 128 4.07 4.34 15.22
C GLY A 128 5.55 4.18 14.87
N PRO A 129 5.93 3.02 14.31
CA PRO A 129 7.34 2.74 14.01
C PRO A 129 7.92 3.69 12.96
N ILE A 130 7.11 4.24 12.04
CA ILE A 130 7.58 5.22 11.06
C ILE A 130 7.97 6.56 11.72
N VAL A 131 7.20 7.03 12.71
CA VAL A 131 7.45 8.34 13.32
C VAL A 131 8.29 8.29 14.59
N CYS A 132 8.32 7.14 15.28
CA CYS A 132 8.94 6.95 16.59
C CYS A 132 9.94 5.76 16.64
N SER A 133 10.51 5.31 15.51
CA SER A 133 11.53 4.24 15.55
C SER A 133 12.75 4.68 16.35
N LYS A 134 13.16 3.88 17.33
CA LYS A 134 14.34 4.14 18.19
C LYS A 134 15.66 4.11 17.40
N ASN A 135 15.77 3.20 16.43
CA ASN A 135 17.00 2.98 15.66
C ASN A 135 16.89 3.52 14.23
N GLY A 136 15.75 4.14 13.88
CA GLY A 136 15.46 4.61 12.52
C GLY A 136 15.24 3.50 11.49
N LEU A 137 15.41 2.22 11.85
CA LEU A 137 15.13 1.06 11.01
C LEU A 137 13.78 0.45 11.36
N LEU A 138 13.20 -0.30 10.41
CA LEU A 138 11.91 -0.95 10.56
C LEU A 138 12.06 -2.46 10.49
N THR A 139 11.38 -3.19 11.37
CA THR A 139 11.24 -4.65 11.22
C THR A 139 10.15 -4.97 10.20
N ALA A 140 10.16 -6.20 9.67
CA ALA A 140 9.12 -6.64 8.73
C ALA A 140 7.70 -6.49 9.29
N LYS A 141 7.50 -6.78 10.59
CA LYS A 141 6.21 -6.60 11.27
C LYS A 141 5.80 -5.12 11.31
N GLN A 142 6.71 -4.24 11.73
CA GLN A 142 6.44 -2.81 11.82
C GLN A 142 6.13 -2.19 10.45
N PHE A 143 6.84 -2.63 9.42
CA PHE A 143 6.59 -2.21 8.05
C PHE A 143 5.24 -2.71 7.54
N GLY A 144 4.92 -3.99 7.75
CA GLY A 144 3.63 -4.58 7.35
C GLY A 144 2.43 -3.92 8.04
N ASP A 145 2.54 -3.65 9.35
CA ASP A 145 1.51 -2.94 10.12
C ASP A 145 1.27 -1.52 9.52
N ALA A 146 2.35 -0.81 9.14
CA ALA A 146 2.25 0.50 8.50
C ALA A 146 1.63 0.44 7.10
N VAL A 147 1.99 -0.56 6.28
CA VAL A 147 1.39 -0.78 4.96
C VAL A 147 -0.11 -1.06 5.08
N GLY A 148 -0.52 -1.92 6.01
CA GLY A 148 -1.92 -2.24 6.24
C GLY A 148 -2.75 -1.01 6.63
N MET A 149 -2.24 -0.19 7.55
CA MET A 149 -2.89 1.06 7.94
C MET A 149 -3.00 2.04 6.78
N PHE A 150 -1.93 2.20 6.00
CA PHE A 150 -1.91 3.07 4.83
C PHE A 150 -2.96 2.63 3.80
N LEU A 151 -2.97 1.35 3.43
CA LEU A 151 -3.91 0.81 2.45
C LEU A 151 -5.36 0.91 2.91
N GLY A 152 -5.63 0.59 4.18
CA GLY A 152 -6.97 0.73 4.74
C GLY A 152 -7.49 2.16 4.61
N ARG A 153 -6.65 3.15 4.93
CA ARG A 153 -7.03 4.55 4.79
C ARG A 153 -7.17 5.00 3.33
N ILE A 154 -6.26 4.59 2.44
CA ILE A 154 -6.38 4.91 1.01
C ILE A 154 -7.67 4.33 0.42
N ALA A 155 -8.03 3.09 0.79
CA ALA A 155 -9.27 2.47 0.37
C ALA A 155 -10.49 3.28 0.84
N GLU A 156 -10.54 3.67 2.11
CA GLU A 156 -11.63 4.49 2.66
C GLU A 156 -11.81 5.83 1.91
N ILE A 157 -10.72 6.55 1.63
CA ILE A 157 -10.80 7.89 1.03
C ILE A 157 -11.02 7.89 -0.49
N THR A 158 -10.78 6.75 -1.14
CA THR A 158 -11.00 6.56 -2.60
C THR A 158 -12.26 5.77 -2.91
N HIS A 159 -12.87 5.11 -1.93
CA HIS A 159 -14.07 4.32 -2.14
C HIS A 159 -15.28 5.23 -2.39
N VAL A 160 -15.90 5.10 -3.56
CA VAL A 160 -17.24 5.68 -3.81
C VAL A 160 -18.28 4.68 -3.30
N PRO A 161 -19.09 5.03 -2.29
CA PRO A 161 -20.15 4.14 -1.84
C PRO A 161 -21.16 3.96 -2.98
N SER A 162 -21.54 2.72 -3.24
CA SER A 162 -22.49 2.37 -4.30
C SER A 162 -23.73 1.75 -3.68
N GLN A 163 -24.90 1.97 -4.31
CA GLN A 163 -26.15 1.40 -3.80
C GLN A 163 -26.11 -0.14 -3.74
N GLU A 164 -25.36 -0.78 -4.63
CA GLU A 164 -25.17 -2.25 -4.65
C GLU A 164 -24.47 -2.78 -3.39
N PHE A 165 -23.50 -2.03 -2.84
CA PHE A 165 -22.67 -2.48 -1.72
C PHE A 165 -22.81 -1.65 -0.45
N SER A 166 -23.71 -0.67 -0.44
CA SER A 166 -23.99 0.22 0.70
C SER A 166 -25.50 0.27 0.92
N PRO A 167 -26.08 -0.72 1.65
CA PRO A 167 -27.54 -0.87 1.80
C PRO A 167 -28.24 0.36 2.39
N TYR A 168 -27.52 1.14 3.19
CA TYR A 168 -27.99 2.40 3.78
C TYR A 168 -28.16 3.55 2.75
N LEU A 169 -27.72 3.37 1.50
CA LEU A 169 -28.01 4.31 0.40
C LEU A 169 -29.34 4.02 -0.30
N HIS A 170 -29.99 2.87 -0.02
CA HIS A 170 -31.41 2.70 -0.34
C HIS A 170 -32.20 3.51 0.69
N GLY A 171 -32.39 4.80 0.41
CA GLY A 171 -33.33 5.62 1.15
C GLY A 171 -34.73 5.04 1.07
N GLU A 172 -35.47 5.15 2.17
CA GLU A 172 -36.94 5.02 2.20
C GLU A 172 -37.61 6.00 1.24
#